data_AF-A0A974ZLY9-F1
#
_entry.id   AF-A0A974ZLY9-F1
#
_cell.length_a   1.000
_cell.length_b   1.000
_cell.length_c   1.000
_cell.angle_alpha   90.00
_cell.angle_beta   90.00
_cell.angle_gamma   90.00
#
_symmetry.space_group_name_H-M   'P 1'
#
loop_
_entity.id
_entity.type
_entity.pdbx_description
1 polymer ?
#
loop_
_entity_poly.entity_id
_entity_poly.type
_entity_poly.pdbx_seq_one_letter_code
_entity_poly.pdbx_strand_id
1 'polypeptide(L)'
;MNLALITLCLLCLLAALSLKIRERRKRPTDEPTDTADQQSFFCDAALLLELLATIQEAGISLPASLTYLTELDPALENTMAPVAQRLSAGLTWNQAWQGADHLPPELIKLRDSLNAVSAAGAPSATILRAAAARARRSEFRHAEQAAAKLGVKLVVPLGLCSLPAFICLGVLPVLVTLIPASF
;
A
#
# COMPACT_ATOMS: atom_id res chain seq x y z
N MET A 1 -17.09 15.37 53.77
CA MET A 1 -16.09 14.28 53.69
C MET A 1 -16.36 13.26 52.58
N ASN A 2 -17.62 12.96 52.23
CA ASN A 2 -17.97 11.95 51.21
C ASN A 2 -17.68 12.38 49.75
N LEU A 3 -17.77 13.67 49.43
CA LEU A 3 -17.59 14.16 48.04
C LEU A 3 -16.14 13.97 47.54
N ALA A 4 -15.15 14.22 48.40
CA ALA A 4 -13.73 14.01 48.11
C ALA A 4 -13.40 12.52 47.88
N LEU A 5 -14.06 11.63 48.62
CA LEU A 5 -13.90 10.18 48.48
C LEU A 5 -14.49 9.68 47.14
N ILE A 6 -15.64 10.21 46.73
CA ILE A 6 -16.29 9.89 45.46
C ILE A 6 -15.44 10.37 44.28
N THR A 7 -14.85 11.57 44.36
CA THR A 7 -13.97 12.08 43.30
C THR A 7 -12.67 11.28 43.19
N LEU A 8 -12.06 10.87 44.31
CA LEU A 8 -10.88 10.02 44.30
C LEU A 8 -11.19 8.63 43.70
N CYS A 9 -12.35 8.08 44.06
CA CYS A 9 -12.83 6.79 43.55
C CYS A 9 -13.09 6.84 42.03
N LEU A 10 -13.75 7.90 41.54
CA LEU A 10 -14.04 8.09 40.12
C LEU A 10 -12.75 8.27 39.30
N LEU A 11 -11.76 8.98 39.84
CA LEU A 11 -10.46 9.20 39.21
C LEU A 11 -9.65 7.90 39.09
N CYS A 12 -9.65 7.08 40.15
CA CYS A 12 -9.05 5.75 40.13
C CYS A 12 -9.73 4.81 39.12
N LEU A 13 -11.06 4.85 39.01
CA LEU A 13 -11.83 4.03 38.08
C LEU A 13 -11.54 4.40 36.62
N LEU A 14 -11.47 5.71 36.33
CA LEU A 14 -11.11 6.22 35.00
C LEU A 14 -9.67 5.87 34.61
N ALA A 15 -8.73 5.93 35.57
CA ALA A 15 -7.35 5.52 35.35
C ALA A 15 -7.24 4.01 35.04
N ALA A 16 -7.95 3.17 35.81
CA ALA A 16 -8.00 1.73 35.60
C ALA A 16 -8.64 1.35 34.25
N LEU A 17 -9.71 2.05 33.85
CA LEU A 17 -10.37 1.84 32.56
C LEU A 17 -9.43 2.21 31.39
N SER A 18 -8.68 3.31 31.53
CA SER A 18 -7.71 3.77 30.53
C SER A 18 -6.55 2.79 30.33
N LEU A 19 -6.06 2.20 31.43
CA LEU A 19 -5.04 1.13 31.39
C LEU A 19 -5.57 -0.13 30.71
N LYS A 20 -6.80 -0.55 31.03
CA LYS A 20 -7.43 -1.75 30.45
C LYS A 20 -7.67 -1.60 28.94
N ILE A 21 -8.08 -0.41 28.49
CA ILE A 21 -8.27 -0.10 27.06
C ILE A 21 -6.91 -0.07 26.33
N ARG A 22 -5.86 0.44 26.98
CA ARG A 22 -4.48 0.44 26.46
C ARG A 22 -3.93 -0.98 26.29
N GLU A 23 -4.18 -1.88 27.23
CA GLU A 23 -3.78 -3.30 27.12
C GLU A 23 -4.53 -4.04 26.03
N ARG A 24 -5.86 -3.84 25.91
CA ARG A 24 -6.66 -4.42 24.83
C ARG A 24 -6.18 -3.96 23.44
N ARG A 25 -5.74 -2.71 23.31
CA ARG A 25 -5.21 -2.15 22.06
C ARG A 25 -3.79 -2.63 21.72
N LYS A 26 -3.06 -3.23 22.66
CA LYS A 26 -1.71 -3.79 22.46
C LYS A 26 -1.73 -5.20 21.85
N ARG A 27 -2.90 -5.85 21.73
CA ARG A 27 -3.10 -7.06 20.92
C ARG A 27 -3.90 -6.77 19.63
N PRO A 28 -3.29 -6.15 18.62
CA PRO A 28 -3.48 -6.54 17.24
C PRO A 28 -2.37 -7.54 16.92
N THR A 29 -2.78 -8.78 16.67
CA THR A 29 -2.03 -9.74 15.88
C THR A 29 -1.60 -9.06 14.58
N ASP A 30 -0.31 -8.83 14.43
CA ASP A 30 0.39 -8.76 13.14
C ASP A 30 1.84 -9.07 13.50
N GLU A 31 2.06 -10.36 13.72
CA GLU A 31 3.32 -10.99 13.33
C GLU A 31 3.62 -10.45 11.92
N PRO A 32 4.77 -9.79 11.68
CA PRO A 32 5.20 -9.61 10.31
C PRO A 32 5.42 -11.02 9.80
N THR A 33 4.42 -11.56 9.10
CA THR A 33 4.64 -12.66 8.18
C THR A 33 5.64 -12.11 7.19
N ASP A 34 6.89 -12.43 7.49
CA ASP A 34 8.02 -12.42 6.62
C ASP A 34 7.62 -13.23 5.38
N THR A 35 6.89 -12.60 4.45
CA THR A 35 6.74 -13.07 3.07
C THR A 35 7.99 -12.70 2.28
N ALA A 36 9.18 -12.77 2.91
CA ALA A 36 10.43 -13.01 2.24
C ALA A 36 10.72 -14.53 2.28
N ASP A 37 9.83 -15.33 1.70
CA ASP A 37 10.18 -16.68 1.22
C ASP A 37 9.08 -17.24 0.32
N GLN A 38 8.96 -16.62 -0.84
CA GLN A 38 8.76 -17.39 -2.05
C GLN A 38 9.62 -16.74 -3.14
N GLN A 39 10.92 -17.05 -3.10
CA GLN A 39 11.82 -16.97 -4.25
C GLN A 39 11.31 -17.94 -5.33
N SER A 40 10.13 -17.66 -5.86
CA SER A 40 9.79 -18.02 -7.23
C SER A 40 10.63 -17.05 -8.05
N PHE A 41 11.46 -17.55 -8.94
CA PHE A 41 12.32 -16.77 -9.81
C PHE A 41 11.47 -16.03 -10.87
N PHE A 42 10.52 -15.21 -10.43
CA PHE A 42 9.64 -14.43 -11.27
C PHE A 42 10.21 -13.01 -11.37
N CYS A 43 10.45 -12.56 -12.60
CA CYS A 43 10.91 -11.20 -12.84
C CYS A 43 9.77 -10.22 -12.52
N ASP A 44 10.00 -9.28 -11.59
CA ASP A 44 9.03 -8.22 -11.31
C ASP A 44 8.69 -7.43 -12.60
N ALA A 45 7.46 -6.93 -12.67
CA ALA A 45 6.93 -6.16 -13.78
C ALA A 45 7.83 -4.96 -14.14
N ALA A 46 8.47 -4.32 -13.16
CA ALA A 46 9.40 -3.23 -13.43
C ALA A 46 10.64 -3.67 -14.22
N LEU A 47 11.19 -4.85 -13.94
CA LEU A 47 12.33 -5.41 -14.66
C LEU A 47 11.92 -5.78 -16.09
N LEU A 48 10.78 -6.45 -16.25
CA LEU A 48 10.25 -6.82 -17.57
C LEU A 48 10.00 -5.58 -18.43
N LEU A 49 9.46 -4.50 -17.87
CA LEU A 49 9.26 -3.23 -18.59
C LEU A 49 10.59 -2.57 -19.03
N GLU A 50 11.64 -2.63 -18.19
CA GLU A 50 12.98 -2.16 -18.59
C GLU A 50 13.57 -3.01 -19.71
N LEU A 51 13.44 -4.34 -19.63
CA LEU A 51 13.90 -5.25 -20.69
C LEU A 51 13.18 -4.95 -22.00
N LEU A 52 11.86 -4.82 -21.98
CA LEU A 52 11.08 -4.39 -23.16
C LEU A 52 11.55 -3.04 -23.69
N ALA A 53 11.84 -2.06 -22.81
CA ALA A 53 12.37 -0.77 -23.23
C ALA A 53 13.71 -0.92 -23.96
N THR A 54 14.65 -1.71 -23.39
CA THR A 54 15.97 -1.94 -24.00
C THR A 54 15.88 -2.66 -25.35
N ILE A 55 15.01 -3.67 -25.46
CA ILE A 55 14.78 -4.40 -26.71
C ILE A 55 14.15 -3.48 -27.76
N GLN A 56 13.25 -2.60 -27.35
CA GLN A 56 12.59 -1.66 -28.25
C GLN A 56 13.52 -0.53 -28.73
N GLU A 57 14.49 -0.11 -27.92
CA GLU A 57 15.55 0.81 -28.37
C GLU A 57 16.45 0.21 -29.44
N ALA A 58 16.64 -1.11 -29.43
CA ALA A 58 17.31 -1.83 -30.50
C ALA A 58 16.46 -1.90 -31.79
N GLY A 59 15.26 -1.31 -31.81
CA GLY A 59 14.39 -1.23 -32.98
C GLY A 59 13.41 -2.42 -33.11
N ILE A 60 13.28 -3.25 -32.08
CA ILE A 60 12.36 -4.38 -32.08
C ILE A 60 10.94 -3.92 -31.74
N SER A 61 9.94 -4.47 -32.43
CA SER A 61 8.53 -4.14 -32.18
C SER A 61 8.03 -4.71 -30.85
N LEU A 62 6.99 -4.10 -30.27
CA LEU A 62 6.40 -4.59 -29.02
C LEU A 62 6.01 -6.08 -29.09
N PRO A 63 5.30 -6.57 -30.12
CA PRO A 63 4.93 -7.98 -30.20
C PRO A 63 6.15 -8.91 -30.23
N ALA A 64 7.20 -8.55 -30.98
CA ALA A 64 8.43 -9.34 -31.04
C ALA A 64 9.18 -9.31 -29.69
N SER A 65 9.21 -8.17 -29.01
CA SER A 65 9.81 -8.04 -27.68
C SER A 65 9.12 -8.89 -26.61
N LEU A 66 7.80 -9.08 -26.71
CA LEU A 66 7.05 -9.98 -25.82
C LEU A 66 7.41 -11.45 -26.04
N THR A 67 7.69 -11.85 -27.29
CA THR A 67 8.19 -13.20 -27.57
C THR A 67 9.53 -13.44 -26.87
N TYR A 68 10.46 -12.48 -26.88
CA TYR A 68 11.72 -12.63 -26.14
C TYR A 68 11.54 -12.78 -24.62
N LEU A 69 10.48 -12.20 -24.02
CA LEU A 69 10.20 -12.44 -22.60
C LEU A 69 9.81 -13.89 -22.30
N THR A 70 9.25 -14.62 -23.26
CA THR A 70 8.89 -16.04 -23.08
C THR A 70 10.11 -16.94 -22.97
N GLU A 71 11.26 -16.51 -23.49
CA GLU A 71 12.53 -17.24 -23.36
C GLU A 71 13.13 -17.12 -21.95
N LEU A 72 12.71 -16.12 -21.17
CA LEU A 72 13.24 -15.85 -19.83
C LEU A 72 12.58 -16.72 -18.76
N ASP A 73 11.29 -17.00 -18.90
CA ASP A 73 10.50 -17.76 -17.92
C ASP A 73 9.41 -18.59 -18.62
N PRO A 74 9.41 -19.92 -18.46
CA PRO A 74 8.34 -20.79 -18.96
C PRO A 74 6.94 -20.38 -18.50
N ALA A 75 6.82 -19.72 -17.35
CA ALA A 75 5.52 -19.28 -16.85
C ALA A 75 4.94 -18.10 -17.65
N LEU A 76 5.79 -17.34 -18.36
CA LEU A 76 5.36 -16.29 -19.29
C LEU A 76 4.85 -16.87 -20.61
N GLU A 77 5.34 -18.03 -21.03
CA GLU A 77 5.08 -18.61 -22.36
C GLU A 77 3.58 -18.74 -22.65
N ASN A 78 2.83 -19.37 -21.74
CA ASN A 78 1.40 -19.63 -21.90
C ASN A 78 0.53 -18.36 -22.00
N THR A 79 1.05 -17.22 -21.56
CA THR A 79 0.31 -15.96 -21.54
C THR A 79 0.83 -14.98 -22.60
N MET A 80 2.15 -14.79 -22.69
CA MET A 80 2.76 -13.80 -23.56
C MET A 80 2.87 -14.26 -25.01
N ALA A 81 3.12 -15.55 -25.29
CA ALA A 81 3.23 -16.02 -26.68
C ALA A 81 1.92 -15.85 -27.47
N PRO A 82 0.73 -16.22 -26.93
CA PRO A 82 -0.54 -15.96 -27.61
C PRO A 82 -0.82 -14.46 -27.78
N VAL A 83 -0.50 -13.64 -26.78
CA VAL A 83 -0.67 -12.18 -26.85
C VAL A 83 0.23 -11.59 -27.93
N ALA A 84 1.50 -11.96 -27.96
CA ALA A 84 2.47 -11.53 -28.97
C ALA A 84 2.02 -11.92 -30.38
N GLN A 85 1.53 -13.16 -30.56
CA GLN A 85 1.00 -13.63 -31.84
C GLN A 85 -0.21 -12.83 -32.30
N ARG A 86 -1.17 -12.57 -31.41
CA ARG A 86 -2.39 -11.79 -31.72
C ARG A 86 -2.07 -10.33 -32.04
N LEU A 87 -1.18 -9.70 -31.29
CA LEU A 87 -0.73 -8.33 -31.59
C LEU A 87 0.02 -8.28 -32.93
N SER A 88 0.84 -9.29 -33.23
CA SER A 88 1.53 -9.39 -34.53
C SER A 88 0.55 -9.59 -35.70
N ALA A 89 -0.60 -10.23 -35.45
CA ALA A 89 -1.69 -10.36 -36.41
C ALA A 89 -2.53 -9.07 -36.58
N GLY A 90 -2.18 -7.98 -35.88
CA GLY A 90 -2.88 -6.70 -35.97
C GLY A 90 -4.14 -6.59 -35.10
N LEU A 91 -4.37 -7.55 -34.20
CA LEU A 91 -5.48 -7.46 -33.24
C LEU A 91 -5.22 -6.35 -32.22
N THR A 92 -6.30 -5.73 -31.75
CA THR A 92 -6.21 -4.66 -30.73
C THR A 92 -5.71 -5.21 -29.40
N TRP A 93 -5.23 -4.32 -28.51
CA TRP A 93 -4.81 -4.69 -27.16
C TRP A 93 -5.85 -5.56 -26.44
N ASN A 94 -7.11 -5.11 -26.37
CA ASN A 94 -8.17 -5.87 -25.71
C ASN A 94 -8.41 -7.24 -26.32
N GLN A 95 -8.31 -7.37 -27.65
CA GLN A 95 -8.46 -8.66 -28.35
C GLN A 95 -7.26 -9.59 -28.12
N ALA A 96 -6.05 -9.06 -28.04
CA ALA A 96 -4.86 -9.86 -27.81
C ALA A 96 -4.85 -10.56 -26.45
N TRP A 97 -5.43 -9.91 -25.44
CA TRP A 97 -5.57 -10.44 -24.08
C TRP A 97 -6.88 -11.22 -23.84
N GLN A 98 -7.72 -11.45 -24.86
CA GLN A 98 -8.90 -12.30 -24.71
C GLN A 98 -8.50 -13.73 -24.33
N GLY A 99 -9.16 -14.27 -23.30
CA GLY A 99 -8.89 -15.61 -22.75
C GLY A 99 -7.75 -15.66 -21.72
N ALA A 100 -7.13 -14.51 -21.43
CA ALA A 100 -6.16 -14.38 -20.34
C ALA A 100 -6.90 -13.90 -19.07
N ASP A 101 -7.81 -14.72 -18.56
CA ASP A 101 -8.68 -14.37 -17.41
C ASP A 101 -8.03 -14.70 -16.06
N HIS A 102 -7.11 -15.68 -16.06
CA HIS A 102 -6.43 -16.18 -14.86
C HIS A 102 -4.93 -15.89 -14.90
N LEU A 103 -4.56 -14.61 -14.79
CA LEU A 103 -3.16 -14.22 -14.65
C LEU A 103 -2.74 -14.22 -13.18
N PRO A 104 -1.49 -14.63 -12.89
CA PRO A 104 -0.87 -14.31 -11.62
C PRO A 104 -0.78 -12.79 -11.41
N PRO A 105 -0.78 -12.32 -10.16
CA PRO A 105 -0.90 -10.89 -9.82
C PRO A 105 0.22 -10.02 -10.41
N GLU A 106 1.42 -10.56 -10.57
CA GLU A 106 2.54 -9.85 -11.18
C GLU A 106 2.33 -9.57 -12.67
N LEU A 107 1.79 -10.55 -13.41
CA LEU A 107 1.49 -10.38 -14.83
C LEU A 107 0.31 -9.43 -15.06
N ILE A 108 -0.61 -9.33 -14.09
CA ILE A 108 -1.66 -8.30 -14.12
C ILE A 108 -1.03 -6.90 -14.07
N LYS A 109 -0.07 -6.66 -13.16
CA LYS A 109 0.64 -5.37 -13.08
C LYS A 109 1.37 -5.04 -14.39
N LEU A 110 2.03 -6.03 -14.99
CA LEU A 110 2.71 -5.87 -16.27
C LEU A 110 1.72 -5.52 -17.39
N ARG A 111 0.64 -6.29 -17.54
CA ARG A 111 -0.42 -6.05 -18.52
C ARG A 111 -0.99 -4.64 -18.39
N ASP A 112 -1.34 -4.22 -17.18
CA ASP A 112 -1.97 -2.92 -16.96
C ASP A 112 -1.00 -1.77 -17.29
N SER A 113 0.28 -1.95 -16.97
CA SER A 113 1.33 -0.99 -17.33
C SER A 113 1.53 -0.91 -18.85
N LEU A 114 1.55 -2.05 -19.54
CA LEU A 114 1.66 -2.10 -20.99
C LEU A 114 0.40 -1.58 -21.70
N ASN A 115 -0.78 -1.74 -21.12
CA ASN A 115 -2.02 -1.15 -21.64
C ASN A 115 -1.95 0.39 -21.61
N ALA A 116 -1.44 0.96 -20.52
CA ALA A 116 -1.24 2.41 -20.43
C ALA A 116 -0.22 2.91 -21.46
N VAL A 117 0.83 2.12 -21.72
CA VAL A 117 1.85 2.43 -22.75
C VAL A 117 1.25 2.33 -24.15
N SER A 118 0.45 1.30 -24.44
CA SER A 118 -0.17 1.09 -25.75
C SER A 118 -1.26 2.13 -26.06
N ALA A 119 -2.02 2.55 -25.03
CA ALA A 119 -3.01 3.61 -25.14
C ALA A 119 -2.40 4.98 -25.52
N ALA A 120 -1.10 5.18 -25.29
CA ALA A 120 -0.37 6.37 -25.75
C ALA A 120 -0.11 6.39 -27.26
N GLY A 121 -0.57 5.39 -28.02
CA GLY A 121 -0.57 5.34 -29.49
C GLY A 121 0.67 4.65 -30.09
N ALA A 122 1.85 4.89 -29.53
CA ALA A 122 3.07 4.18 -29.91
C ALA A 122 3.93 3.89 -28.67
N PRO A 123 4.07 2.60 -28.26
CA PRO A 123 5.01 2.21 -27.23
C PRO A 123 6.41 2.67 -27.64
N SER A 124 7.03 3.50 -26.81
CA SER A 124 8.43 3.89 -26.94
C SER A 124 9.20 3.49 -25.70
N ALA A 125 10.50 3.28 -25.84
CA ALA A 125 11.38 2.97 -24.72
C ALA A 125 11.29 3.99 -23.59
N THR A 126 11.08 5.27 -23.89
CA THR A 126 10.89 6.32 -22.87
C THR A 126 9.63 6.10 -22.05
N ILE A 127 8.50 5.73 -22.69
CA ILE A 127 7.24 5.47 -21.99
C ILE A 127 7.35 4.17 -21.17
N LEU A 128 7.99 3.13 -21.72
CA LEU A 128 8.24 1.88 -20.99
C LEU A 128 9.13 2.09 -19.74
N ARG A 129 10.17 2.91 -19.83
CA ARG A 129 10.99 3.28 -18.65
C ARG A 129 10.22 4.11 -17.63
N ALA A 130 9.37 5.04 -18.10
CA ALA A 130 8.49 5.78 -17.20
C ALA A 130 7.52 4.84 -16.47
N ALA A 131 6.98 3.84 -17.17
CA ALA A 131 6.15 2.80 -16.59
C ALA A 131 6.94 1.90 -15.61
N ALA A 132 8.17 1.51 -15.93
CA ALA A 132 9.05 0.76 -15.04
C ALA A 132 9.39 1.55 -13.76
N ALA A 133 9.76 2.82 -13.90
CA ALA A 133 9.99 3.71 -12.76
C ALA A 133 8.72 3.89 -11.91
N ARG A 134 7.54 3.92 -12.55
CA ARG A 134 6.26 3.95 -11.84
C ARG A 134 5.99 2.67 -11.07
N ALA A 135 6.26 1.50 -11.67
CA ALA A 135 6.12 0.20 -11.04
C ALA A 135 7.01 0.08 -9.79
N ARG A 136 8.30 0.47 -9.89
CA ARG A 136 9.21 0.54 -8.72
C ARG A 136 8.65 1.45 -7.62
N ARG A 137 8.17 2.64 -7.98
CA ARG A 137 7.58 3.59 -7.00
C ARG A 137 6.29 3.11 -6.37
N SER A 138 5.49 2.27 -7.02
CA SER A 138 4.35 1.63 -6.35
C SER A 138 4.80 0.71 -5.25
N GLU A 139 5.86 -0.08 -5.48
CA GLU A 139 6.41 -0.99 -4.48
C GLU A 139 6.91 -0.21 -3.24
N PHE A 140 7.68 0.85 -3.46
CA PHE A 140 8.14 1.72 -2.36
C PHE A 140 6.99 2.42 -1.61
N ARG A 141 5.91 2.81 -2.29
CA ARG A 141 4.77 3.48 -1.64
C ARG A 141 3.92 2.54 -0.80
N HIS A 142 3.91 1.24 -1.08
CA HIS A 142 3.29 0.28 -0.16
C HIS A 142 4.02 0.24 1.18
N ALA A 143 5.36 0.34 1.18
CA ALA A 143 6.15 0.47 2.40
C ALA A 143 5.95 1.82 3.11
N GLU A 144 5.85 2.91 2.36
CA GLU A 144 5.67 4.26 2.92
C GLU A 144 4.25 4.48 3.49
N GLN A 145 3.21 3.89 2.90
CA GLN A 145 1.86 3.90 3.45
C GLN A 145 1.78 3.16 4.80
N ALA A 146 2.60 2.12 4.99
CA ALA A 146 2.75 1.49 6.30
C ALA A 146 3.43 2.43 7.30
N ALA A 147 4.41 3.22 6.86
CA ALA A 147 5.08 4.24 7.68
C ALA A 147 4.18 5.44 8.05
N ALA A 148 3.36 5.95 7.11
CA ALA A 148 2.46 7.07 7.35
C ALA A 148 1.36 6.74 8.39
N LYS A 149 0.93 5.47 8.48
CA LYS A 149 0.00 4.98 9.51
C LYS A 149 0.59 5.03 10.93
N LEU A 150 1.92 5.07 11.08
CA LEU A 150 2.60 5.22 12.38
C LEU A 150 2.54 6.67 12.90
N GLY A 151 2.70 7.67 12.00
CA GLY A 151 2.64 9.09 12.37
C GLY A 151 1.29 9.50 12.96
N VAL A 152 0.18 9.04 12.36
CA VAL A 152 -1.17 9.32 12.87
C VAL A 152 -1.46 8.55 14.17
N LYS A 153 -0.93 7.33 14.32
CA LYS A 153 -0.99 6.56 15.58
C LYS A 153 -0.18 7.19 16.73
N LEU A 154 0.74 8.11 16.45
CA LEU A 154 1.57 8.81 17.45
C LEU A 154 1.00 10.18 17.85
N VAL A 155 0.44 10.95 16.91
CA VAL A 155 -0.12 12.28 17.21
C VAL A 155 -1.47 12.18 17.95
N VAL A 156 -2.30 11.18 17.61
CA VAL A 156 -3.60 10.96 18.26
C VAL A 156 -3.50 10.67 19.78
N PRO A 157 -2.62 9.77 20.27
CA PRO A 157 -2.49 9.55 21.72
C PRO A 157 -1.84 10.73 22.46
N LEU A 158 -1.01 11.55 21.81
CA LEU A 158 -0.45 12.76 22.42
C LEU A 158 -1.54 13.83 22.63
N GLY A 159 -2.43 14.01 21.64
CA GLY A 159 -3.60 14.89 21.76
C GLY A 159 -4.59 14.42 22.84
N LEU A 160 -4.88 13.11 22.89
CA LEU A 160 -5.76 12.54 23.92
C LEU A 160 -5.16 12.56 25.34
N CYS A 161 -3.82 12.57 25.48
CA CYS A 161 -3.16 12.65 26.78
C CYS A 161 -3.13 14.09 27.33
N SER A 162 -3.09 15.10 26.45
CA SER A 162 -3.10 16.51 26.87
C SER A 162 -4.50 17.00 27.28
N LEU A 163 -5.55 16.43 26.70
CA LEU A 163 -6.94 16.78 26.99
C LEU A 163 -7.35 16.60 28.48
N PRO A 164 -7.03 15.49 29.18
CA PRO A 164 -7.32 15.35 30.61
C PRO A 164 -6.45 16.28 31.48
N ALA A 165 -5.20 16.56 31.08
CA ALA A 165 -4.36 17.52 31.80
C ALA A 165 -4.92 18.96 31.71
N PHE A 166 -5.44 19.35 30.54
CA PHE A 166 -6.09 20.65 30.35
C PHE A 166 -7.39 20.79 31.17
N ILE A 167 -8.17 19.71 31.28
CA ILE A 167 -9.39 19.69 32.11
C ILE A 167 -9.04 19.82 33.60
N CYS A 168 -8.03 19.10 34.08
CA CYS A 168 -7.56 19.19 35.46
C CYS A 168 -6.95 20.57 35.80
N LEU A 169 -6.18 21.15 34.89
CA LEU A 169 -5.49 22.43 35.13
C LEU A 169 -6.34 23.66 34.84
N GLY A 170 -7.30 23.59 33.90
CA GLY A 170 -8.10 24.75 33.46
C GLY A 170 -9.54 24.75 33.99
N VAL A 171 -10.26 23.64 33.87
CA VAL A 171 -11.72 23.61 34.11
C VAL A 171 -12.04 23.38 35.59
N LEU A 172 -11.29 22.51 36.25
CA LEU A 172 -11.47 22.17 37.66
C LEU A 172 -11.36 23.38 38.62
N PRO A 173 -10.33 24.24 38.53
CA PRO A 173 -10.25 25.42 39.40
C PRO A 173 -11.36 26.43 39.10
N VAL A 174 -11.76 26.61 37.84
CA VAL A 174 -12.86 27.52 37.47
C VAL A 174 -14.18 27.05 38.08
N LEU A 175 -14.48 25.75 38.01
CA LEU A 175 -15.68 25.18 38.64
C LEU A 175 -15.66 25.32 40.17
N VAL A 176 -14.51 25.16 40.83
CA VAL A 176 -14.38 25.39 42.28
C VAL A 176 -14.64 26.85 42.64
N THR A 177 -14.23 27.80 41.79
CA THR A 177 -14.48 29.23 42.04
C THR A 177 -15.92 29.67 41.75
N LEU A 178 -16.64 28.97 40.88
CA LEU A 178 -18.01 29.30 40.46
C LEU A 178 -19.09 28.59 41.30
N ILE A 179 -18.72 27.64 42.15
CA ILE A 179 -19.60 27.06 43.17
C ILE A 179 -19.38 27.89 44.45
N PRO A 180 -20.15 28.98 44.69
CA PRO A 180 -20.17 29.59 46.01
C PRO A 180 -20.57 28.50 47.01
N ALA A 181 -19.77 28.35 48.07
CA ALA A 181 -20.00 27.43 49.16
C ALA A 181 -21.32 27.79 49.87
N SER A 182 -22.43 27.34 49.31
CA SER A 182 -23.74 27.36 49.95
C SER A 182 -24.11 25.92 50.26
N PHE A 183 -23.42 25.30 51.23
CA PHE A 183 -23.92 24.30 52.16
C PHE A 183 -22.88 24.04 53.25
#